data_AF-A0A256YKW5-F1
#
_entry.id   AF-A0A256YKW5-F1
#
_cell.length_a   1.000
_cell.length_b   1.000
_cell.length_c   1.000
_cell.angle_alpha   90.00
_cell.angle_beta   90.00
_cell.angle_gamma   90.00
#
_symmetry.space_group_name_H-M   'P 1'
#
loop_
_entity.id
_entity.type
_entity.pdbx_description
1 polymer ?
#
loop_
_entity_poly.entity_id
_entity_poly.type
_entity_poly.pdbx_seq_one_letter_code
_entity_poly.pdbx_strand_id
1 'polypeptide(L)'
;MVNEKPAKFLIVKRVESPVNPYNGLSEKELWSLHDRLVIEFKKLWEKIRGGSLKLNELSRPQYSLLDVKIVLAYRLMEECRLCERRCGVERLKGRPGVCLMSDKCVVHSYFHHIGEEAPLVPSGTIFYGGCNFKCVYCQNWDISQVYAWKGEVVSPRELALIQEELRKTGARNINHVGGDPTPHLPFIVESFKFLEINVPQLWNSNMYLSMESMKILVDLIDIWLPDLKYGNNECAWRYSKVRNYWEIVTRNIKYAYENGDMIIRHLVLPNHIECCTRKVLEWIAKNTQRVLVNVMEQYRPEHLVVKYSDRYREISRRPTRKEIMEAYRIADELGLVYKPVS
;
A
#
# COMPACT_ATOMS: atom_id res chain seq x y z
N MET A 1 -8.60 15.47 7.10
CA MET A 1 -8.57 14.47 8.21
C MET A 1 -8.71 15.19 9.55
N VAL A 2 -9.94 15.38 10.01
CA VAL A 2 -10.30 16.29 11.12
C VAL A 2 -10.80 15.56 12.39
N ASN A 3 -10.55 14.25 12.52
CA ASN A 3 -10.98 13.39 13.64
C ASN A 3 -12.50 13.23 13.83
N GLU A 4 -13.33 13.66 12.90
CA GLU A 4 -14.80 13.50 12.98
C GLU A 4 -15.26 12.04 12.97
N LYS A 5 -14.48 11.15 12.35
CA LYS A 5 -14.78 9.71 12.25
C LYS A 5 -13.57 8.89 12.68
N PRO A 6 -13.78 7.71 13.29
CA PRO A 6 -12.70 6.80 13.63
C PRO A 6 -12.13 6.16 12.36
N ALA A 7 -10.81 5.96 12.35
CA ALA A 7 -10.12 5.14 11.37
C ALA A 7 -10.65 3.70 11.41
N LYS A 8 -10.71 3.02 10.26
CA LYS A 8 -11.35 1.70 10.16
C LYS A 8 -10.75 0.66 11.10
N PHE A 9 -9.43 0.65 11.30
CA PHE A 9 -8.78 -0.32 12.17
C PHE A 9 -9.33 -0.27 13.62
N LEU A 10 -9.74 0.91 14.10
CA LEU A 10 -10.35 1.06 15.42
C LEU A 10 -11.73 0.40 15.50
N ILE A 11 -12.49 0.39 14.39
CA ILE A 11 -13.79 -0.28 14.29
C ILE A 11 -13.59 -1.79 14.18
N VAL A 12 -12.61 -2.25 13.40
CA VAL A 12 -12.27 -3.67 13.26
C VAL A 12 -11.94 -4.30 14.62
N LYS A 13 -11.29 -3.55 15.54
CA LYS A 13 -11.03 -3.98 16.92
C LYS A 13 -12.29 -4.22 17.76
N ARG A 14 -13.47 -3.76 17.31
CA ARG A 14 -14.76 -3.90 18.02
C ARG A 14 -15.64 -5.02 17.46
N VAL A 15 -15.26 -5.61 16.33
CA VAL A 15 -15.98 -6.73 15.74
C VAL A 15 -15.54 -8.01 16.45
N GLU A 16 -16.37 -8.52 17.34
CA GLU A 16 -16.06 -9.68 18.17
C GLU A 16 -15.82 -10.95 17.35
N SER A 17 -14.74 -11.67 17.66
CA SER A 17 -14.54 -13.05 17.22
C SER A 17 -15.08 -13.99 18.31
N PRO A 18 -16.05 -14.88 18.00
CA PRO A 18 -16.64 -15.79 19.00
C PRO A 18 -15.68 -16.90 19.45
N VAL A 19 -14.52 -17.01 18.82
CA VAL A 19 -13.48 -18.01 19.11
C VAL A 19 -12.12 -17.34 19.16
N ASN A 20 -11.18 -17.95 19.89
CA ASN A 20 -9.79 -17.54 19.90
C ASN A 20 -9.13 -17.89 18.54
N PRO A 21 -8.76 -16.92 17.68
CA PRO A 21 -8.20 -17.23 16.38
C PRO A 21 -6.75 -17.74 16.43
N TYR A 22 -6.06 -17.59 17.57
CA TYR A 22 -4.67 -18.00 17.72
C TYR A 22 -4.50 -19.52 17.92
N ASN A 23 -5.56 -20.24 18.29
CA ASN A 23 -5.50 -21.66 18.62
C ASN A 23 -6.51 -22.49 17.82
N GLY A 24 -6.04 -23.55 17.16
CA GLY A 24 -6.88 -24.67 16.71
C GLY A 24 -7.67 -24.49 15.41
N LEU A 25 -7.65 -23.32 14.76
CA LEU A 25 -8.32 -23.13 13.46
C LEU A 25 -7.37 -23.39 12.29
N SER A 26 -7.85 -24.12 11.29
CA SER A 26 -7.22 -24.23 9.97
C SER A 26 -7.33 -22.91 9.19
N GLU A 27 -6.50 -22.73 8.16
CA GLU A 27 -6.55 -21.53 7.30
C GLU A 27 -7.93 -21.34 6.65
N LYS A 28 -8.59 -22.43 6.23
CA LYS A 28 -9.94 -22.40 5.65
C LYS A 28 -10.98 -21.90 6.66
N GLU A 29 -10.88 -22.34 7.91
CA GLU A 29 -11.77 -21.91 8.98
C GLU A 29 -11.53 -20.44 9.35
N LEU A 30 -10.27 -20.00 9.36
CA LEU A 30 -9.90 -18.59 9.57
C LEU A 30 -10.47 -17.69 8.47
N TRP A 31 -10.38 -18.08 7.19
CA TRP A 31 -11.01 -17.32 6.10
C TRP A 31 -12.54 -17.30 6.19
N SER A 32 -13.15 -18.43 6.56
CA SER A 32 -14.61 -18.50 6.75
C SER A 32 -15.08 -17.63 7.92
N LEU A 33 -14.29 -17.57 9.00
CA LEU A 33 -14.52 -16.69 10.13
C LEU A 33 -14.32 -15.22 9.73
N HIS A 34 -13.23 -14.91 9.03
CA HIS A 34 -12.95 -13.58 8.49
C HIS A 34 -14.11 -13.05 7.66
N ASP A 35 -14.57 -13.81 6.66
CA ASP A 35 -15.61 -13.36 5.73
C ASP A 35 -16.94 -13.09 6.45
N ARG A 36 -17.28 -13.90 7.46
CA ARG A 36 -18.45 -13.67 8.31
C ARG A 36 -18.32 -12.38 9.12
N LEU A 37 -17.17 -12.16 9.75
CA LEU A 37 -16.92 -10.99 10.59
C LEU A 37 -16.81 -9.69 9.76
N VAL A 38 -16.35 -9.76 8.51
CA VAL A 38 -16.35 -8.62 7.58
C VAL A 38 -17.77 -8.12 7.31
N ILE A 39 -18.78 -9.00 7.27
CA ILE A 39 -20.18 -8.59 7.13
C ILE A 39 -20.62 -7.74 8.34
N GLU A 40 -20.25 -8.14 9.55
CA GLU A 40 -20.55 -7.38 10.77
C GLU A 40 -19.76 -6.06 10.83
N PHE A 41 -18.49 -6.08 10.43
CA PHE A 41 -17.68 -4.86 10.26
C PHE A 41 -18.39 -3.84 9.37
N LYS A 42 -18.85 -4.26 8.18
CA LYS A 42 -19.52 -3.35 7.23
C LYS A 42 -20.78 -2.72 7.82
N LYS A 43 -21.59 -3.49 8.54
CA LYS A 43 -22.78 -2.97 9.24
C LYS A 43 -22.41 -1.92 10.29
N LEU A 44 -21.38 -2.19 11.11
CA LEU A 44 -20.91 -1.24 12.13
C LEU A 44 -20.29 0.01 11.51
N TRP A 45 -19.48 -0.15 10.47
CA TRP A 45 -18.83 0.94 9.76
C TRP A 45 -19.87 1.89 9.15
N GLU A 46 -20.93 1.37 8.52
CA GLU A 46 -22.02 2.19 7.97
C GLU A 46 -22.77 2.97 9.06
N LYS A 47 -23.09 2.34 10.21
CA LYS A 47 -23.73 3.03 11.33
C LYS A 47 -22.87 4.15 11.91
N ILE A 48 -21.57 3.88 12.10
CA ILE A 48 -20.60 4.87 12.61
C ILE A 48 -20.42 6.01 11.60
N ARG A 49 -20.30 5.69 10.31
CA ARG A 49 -20.21 6.69 9.24
C ARG A 49 -21.47 7.55 9.17
N GLY A 50 -22.65 6.93 9.25
CA GLY A 50 -23.95 7.62 9.33
C GLY A 50 -24.21 8.37 10.64
N GLY A 51 -23.39 8.17 11.68
CA GLY A 51 -23.52 8.86 12.96
C GLY A 51 -24.57 8.29 13.92
N SER A 52 -25.20 7.16 13.57
CA SER A 52 -26.20 6.49 14.41
C SER A 52 -25.59 5.59 15.49
N LEU A 53 -24.27 5.43 15.51
CA LEU A 53 -23.51 4.68 16.51
C LEU A 53 -22.15 5.36 16.73
N LYS A 54 -21.69 5.45 17.97
CA LYS A 54 -20.36 5.96 18.31
C LYS A 54 -19.44 4.80 18.70
N LEU A 55 -18.15 4.93 18.38
CA LEU A 55 -17.16 3.89 18.66
C LEU A 55 -17.02 3.57 20.17
N ASN A 56 -17.21 4.56 21.03
CA ASN A 56 -17.12 4.41 22.48
C ASN A 56 -18.34 3.68 23.09
N GLU A 57 -19.42 3.51 22.34
CA GLU A 57 -20.61 2.73 22.75
C GLU A 57 -20.40 1.22 22.53
N LEU A 58 -19.39 0.84 21.75
CA LEU A 58 -19.05 -0.55 21.49
C LEU A 58 -18.13 -1.09 22.59
N SER A 59 -18.38 -2.33 23.03
CA SER A 59 -17.49 -3.04 23.94
C SER A 59 -16.14 -3.37 23.28
N ARG A 60 -15.12 -3.69 24.09
CA ARG A 60 -13.86 -4.24 23.60
C ARG A 60 -13.91 -5.76 23.80
N PRO A 61 -14.01 -6.57 22.73
CA PRO A 61 -14.03 -8.01 22.87
C PRO A 61 -12.64 -8.54 23.26
N GLN A 62 -12.58 -9.77 23.77
CA GLN A 62 -11.32 -10.45 24.07
C GLN A 62 -10.53 -10.74 22.78
N TYR A 63 -11.23 -11.18 21.73
CA TYR A 63 -10.69 -11.39 20.39
C TYR A 63 -11.59 -10.69 19.37
N SER A 64 -10.99 -10.16 18.33
CA SER A 64 -11.68 -9.37 17.31
C SER A 64 -11.36 -9.82 15.89
N LEU A 65 -12.04 -9.25 14.90
CA LEU A 65 -11.67 -9.38 13.49
C LEU A 65 -10.21 -8.96 13.24
N LEU A 66 -9.65 -8.03 14.04
CA LEU A 66 -8.24 -7.68 13.93
C LEU A 66 -7.35 -8.89 14.26
N ASP A 67 -7.65 -9.62 15.33
CA ASP A 67 -6.87 -10.80 15.73
C ASP A 67 -6.94 -11.90 14.64
N VAL A 68 -8.10 -12.10 14.01
CA VAL A 68 -8.25 -13.02 12.87
C VAL A 68 -7.36 -12.60 11.70
N LYS A 69 -7.37 -11.30 11.35
CA LYS A 69 -6.54 -10.72 10.28
C LYS A 69 -5.04 -10.82 10.58
N ILE A 70 -4.63 -10.65 11.84
CA ILE A 70 -3.23 -10.85 12.29
C ILE A 70 -2.81 -12.30 12.05
N VAL A 71 -3.60 -13.27 12.52
CA VAL A 71 -3.27 -14.70 12.35
C VAL A 71 -3.17 -15.05 10.86
N LEU A 72 -4.14 -14.63 10.04
CA LEU A 72 -4.09 -14.83 8.59
C LEU A 72 -2.86 -14.21 7.94
N ALA A 73 -2.47 -12.99 8.33
CA ALA A 73 -1.28 -12.33 7.78
C ALA A 73 0.01 -13.12 8.08
N TYR A 74 0.14 -13.67 9.29
CA TYR A 74 1.27 -14.54 9.64
C TYR A 74 1.21 -15.90 8.93
N ARG A 75 0.03 -16.48 8.70
CA ARG A 75 -0.14 -17.68 7.86
C ARG A 75 0.35 -17.46 6.43
N LEU A 76 0.02 -16.30 5.84
CA LEU A 76 0.54 -15.91 4.52
C LEU A 76 2.06 -15.68 4.50
N MET A 77 2.69 -15.55 5.66
CA MET A 77 4.13 -15.35 5.82
C MET A 77 4.89 -16.67 6.07
N GLU A 78 4.25 -17.68 6.66
CA GLU A 78 4.80 -19.03 6.89
C GLU A 78 5.20 -19.70 5.58
N GLU A 79 4.32 -19.70 4.58
CA GLU A 79 4.61 -20.03 3.19
C GLU A 79 4.32 -18.77 2.38
N CYS A 80 5.35 -18.00 2.04
CA CYS A 80 5.15 -16.61 1.62
C CYS A 80 4.25 -16.45 0.38
N ARG A 81 3.03 -15.96 0.63
CA ARG A 81 1.97 -15.64 -0.35
C ARG A 81 1.46 -14.21 -0.19
N LEU A 82 2.23 -13.32 0.45
CA LEU A 82 1.85 -11.91 0.67
C LEU A 82 1.73 -11.10 -0.64
N CYS A 83 2.48 -11.49 -1.67
CA CYS A 83 2.43 -10.83 -2.97
C CYS A 83 2.26 -11.83 -4.10
N GLU A 84 1.92 -11.35 -5.30
CA GLU A 84 1.72 -12.23 -6.47
C GLU A 84 3.03 -12.77 -7.07
N ARG A 85 4.16 -12.63 -6.36
CA ARG A 85 5.31 -13.49 -6.61
C ARG A 85 5.10 -14.91 -6.06
N ARG A 86 4.24 -15.07 -5.03
CA ARG A 86 3.94 -16.33 -4.34
C ARG A 86 5.19 -17.19 -4.16
N CYS A 87 6.23 -16.61 -3.58
CA CYS A 87 7.57 -17.19 -3.61
C CYS A 87 7.72 -18.43 -2.72
N GLY A 88 6.75 -18.70 -1.82
CA GLY A 88 6.75 -19.91 -0.97
C GLY A 88 7.88 -19.96 0.07
N VAL A 89 8.68 -18.89 0.16
CA VAL A 89 9.81 -18.82 1.08
C VAL A 89 9.30 -18.82 2.53
N GLU A 90 9.91 -19.65 3.36
CA GLU A 90 9.60 -19.77 4.78
C GLU A 90 10.19 -18.59 5.56
N ARG A 91 9.52 -17.43 5.52
CA ARG A 91 10.05 -16.19 6.09
C ARG A 91 10.27 -16.29 7.58
N LEU A 92 9.38 -16.96 8.31
CA LEU A 92 9.49 -17.16 9.76
C LEU A 92 10.71 -18.01 10.18
N LYS A 93 11.34 -18.71 9.24
CA LYS A 93 12.63 -19.40 9.45
C LYS A 93 13.84 -18.53 9.08
N GLY A 94 13.65 -17.22 8.97
CA GLY A 94 14.71 -16.27 8.61
C GLY A 94 15.06 -16.24 7.12
N ARG A 95 14.32 -16.93 6.25
CA ARG A 95 14.64 -16.97 4.81
C ARG A 95 14.06 -15.75 4.08
N PRO A 96 14.87 -14.95 3.37
CA PRO A 96 14.38 -13.77 2.67
C PRO A 96 13.71 -14.13 1.33
N GLY A 97 12.64 -13.42 1.00
CA GLY A 97 12.01 -13.50 -0.33
C GLY A 97 12.77 -12.69 -1.38
N VAL A 98 12.23 -12.64 -2.61
CA VAL A 98 12.71 -11.71 -3.66
C VAL A 98 12.67 -10.26 -3.19
N CYS A 99 11.77 -9.93 -2.25
CA CYS A 99 11.69 -8.61 -1.61
C CYS A 99 12.84 -8.31 -0.63
N LEU A 100 13.76 -9.25 -0.42
CA LEU A 100 14.87 -9.23 0.53
C LEU A 100 14.48 -9.34 2.01
N MET A 101 13.19 -9.35 2.36
CA MET A 101 12.73 -9.42 3.75
C MET A 101 12.40 -10.84 4.21
N SER A 102 12.67 -11.15 5.49
CA SER A 102 12.37 -12.42 6.19
C SER A 102 11.39 -12.19 7.35
N ASP A 103 11.69 -12.60 8.58
CA ASP A 103 10.89 -12.61 9.81
C ASP A 103 10.90 -11.30 10.63
N LYS A 104 11.51 -10.22 10.11
CA LYS A 104 11.61 -8.94 10.82
C LYS A 104 10.94 -7.81 10.06
N CYS A 105 10.46 -6.82 10.82
CA CYS A 105 10.05 -5.53 10.27
C CYS A 105 11.23 -4.56 10.31
N VAL A 106 11.62 -4.01 9.16
CA VAL A 106 12.74 -3.09 9.05
C VAL A 106 12.24 -1.70 8.65
N VAL A 107 12.44 -0.72 9.52
CA VAL A 107 12.10 0.70 9.30
C VAL A 107 13.38 1.49 9.10
N HIS A 108 13.54 2.11 7.92
CA HIS A 108 14.69 2.95 7.60
C HIS A 108 14.56 4.36 8.17
N SER A 109 13.36 4.92 8.13
CA SER A 109 13.06 6.24 8.69
C SER A 109 11.57 6.41 8.89
N TYR A 110 11.20 7.35 9.75
CA TYR A 110 9.84 7.85 9.85
C TYR A 110 9.88 9.36 10.11
N PHE A 111 8.97 10.13 9.50
CA PHE A 111 8.99 11.59 9.54
C PHE A 111 7.66 12.20 9.06
N HIS A 112 7.45 13.50 9.33
CA HIS A 112 6.36 14.28 8.73
C HIS A 112 6.71 14.65 7.29
N HIS A 113 6.09 13.96 6.34
CA HIS A 113 6.30 14.23 4.92
C HIS A 113 5.36 15.35 4.44
N ILE A 114 5.96 16.47 4.03
CA ILE A 114 5.29 17.65 3.47
C ILE A 114 5.16 17.58 1.93
N GLY A 115 5.85 16.65 1.29
CA GLY A 115 5.88 16.47 -0.16
C GLY A 115 4.94 15.39 -0.72
N GLU A 116 4.06 14.78 0.10
CA GLU A 116 2.98 13.94 -0.42
C GLU A 116 1.89 14.79 -1.10
N GLU A 117 0.90 14.15 -1.72
CA GLU A 117 -0.23 14.85 -2.35
C GLU A 117 -0.99 15.74 -1.35
N ALA A 118 -1.40 16.93 -1.81
CA ALA A 118 -1.90 18.02 -0.95
C ALA A 118 -2.96 17.61 0.11
N PRO A 119 -3.92 16.71 -0.15
CA PRO A 119 -4.89 16.28 0.88
C PRO A 119 -4.27 15.52 2.06
N LEU A 120 -3.05 15.00 1.90
CA LEU A 120 -2.38 14.07 2.81
C LEU A 120 -1.38 14.76 3.74
N VAL A 121 -0.96 16.00 3.46
CA VAL A 121 0.16 16.65 4.16
C VAL A 121 -0.26 17.42 5.42
N PRO A 122 0.53 17.41 6.51
CA PRO A 122 1.69 16.54 6.75
C PRO A 122 1.29 15.07 6.89
N SER A 123 1.95 14.19 6.13
CA SER A 123 1.75 12.75 6.17
C SER A 123 2.74 12.12 7.15
N GLY A 124 2.29 11.26 8.06
CA GLY A 124 3.16 10.52 8.97
C GLY A 124 3.75 9.34 8.24
N THR A 125 4.89 9.55 7.60
CA THR A 125 5.44 8.61 6.63
C THR A 125 6.43 7.67 7.29
N ILE A 126 6.30 6.36 7.03
CA ILE A 126 7.19 5.32 7.53
C ILE A 126 7.80 4.59 6.32
N PHE A 127 9.13 4.63 6.19
CA PHE A 127 9.88 3.99 5.11
C PHE A 127 10.35 2.60 5.52
N TYR A 128 9.71 1.58 4.95
CA TYR A 128 10.08 0.18 5.14
C TYR A 128 11.20 -0.26 4.17
N GLY A 129 12.03 -1.18 4.65
CA GLY A 129 13.05 -1.85 3.84
C GLY A 129 12.47 -2.83 2.83
N GLY A 130 13.20 -3.09 1.74
CA GLY A 130 12.85 -4.13 0.77
C GLY A 130 11.65 -3.79 -0.13
N CYS A 131 11.57 -4.45 -1.27
CA CYS A 131 10.49 -4.26 -2.23
C CYS A 131 10.30 -5.50 -3.10
N ASN A 132 9.04 -5.90 -3.31
CA ASN A 132 8.68 -6.96 -4.25
C ASN A 132 8.90 -6.55 -5.74
N PHE A 133 9.23 -5.31 -6.05
CA PHE A 133 9.69 -4.89 -7.39
C PHE A 133 11.22 -4.85 -7.46
N LYS A 134 11.78 -4.95 -8.67
CA LYS A 134 13.19 -4.69 -8.96
C LYS A 134 13.33 -3.60 -10.02
N CYS A 135 12.81 -2.42 -9.68
CA CYS A 135 12.81 -1.26 -10.57
C CYS A 135 14.24 -0.85 -10.90
N VAL A 136 14.61 -0.89 -12.18
CA VAL A 136 15.94 -0.51 -12.66
C VAL A 136 16.24 0.98 -12.49
N TYR A 137 15.18 1.80 -12.33
CA TYR A 137 15.23 3.25 -12.12
C TYR A 137 14.80 3.68 -10.70
N CYS A 138 14.75 2.75 -9.73
CA CYS A 138 14.21 3.05 -8.39
C CYS A 138 14.97 4.22 -7.75
N GLN A 139 14.25 5.24 -7.27
CA GLN A 139 14.84 6.37 -6.54
C GLN A 139 15.25 6.00 -5.11
N ASN A 140 14.55 5.01 -4.53
CA ASN A 140 14.82 4.44 -3.20
C ASN A 140 15.52 3.07 -3.33
N TRP A 141 16.41 2.92 -4.32
CA TRP A 141 17.07 1.64 -4.62
C TRP A 141 17.93 1.12 -3.47
N ASP A 142 18.47 2.03 -2.68
CA ASP A 142 19.24 1.78 -1.47
C ASP A 142 18.39 0.99 -0.45
N ILE A 143 17.25 1.53 -0.01
CA ILE A 143 16.42 0.89 1.01
C ILE A 143 15.59 -0.28 0.44
N SER A 144 15.31 -0.29 -0.86
CA SER A 144 14.46 -1.31 -1.49
C SER A 144 15.21 -2.52 -2.04
N GLN A 145 16.48 -2.36 -2.45
CA GLN A 145 17.20 -3.37 -3.23
C GLN A 145 18.63 -3.65 -2.77
N VAL A 146 19.32 -2.74 -2.07
CA VAL A 146 20.76 -2.91 -1.75
C VAL A 146 21.00 -3.03 -0.25
N TYR A 147 20.49 -2.08 0.51
CA TYR A 147 20.65 -1.93 1.95
C TYR A 147 19.34 -2.16 2.70
N ALA A 148 18.50 -3.06 2.19
CA ALA A 148 17.16 -3.30 2.72
C ALA A 148 17.13 -3.61 4.24
N TRP A 149 18.19 -4.21 4.76
CA TRP A 149 18.37 -4.56 6.19
C TRP A 149 19.16 -3.54 7.02
N LYS A 150 19.52 -2.38 6.46
CA LYS A 150 20.29 -1.35 7.17
C LYS A 150 19.43 -0.33 7.93
N GLY A 151 18.12 -0.56 8.02
CA GLY A 151 17.23 0.19 8.92
C GLY A 151 17.13 -0.48 10.29
N GLU A 152 16.33 0.11 11.16
CA GLU A 152 16.06 -0.41 12.50
C GLU A 152 15.05 -1.56 12.45
N VAL A 153 15.34 -2.63 13.20
CA VAL A 153 14.39 -3.73 13.39
C VAL A 153 13.40 -3.33 14.47
N VAL A 154 12.12 -3.24 14.11
CA VAL A 154 11.06 -2.84 15.04
C VAL A 154 10.07 -3.96 15.26
N SER A 155 9.60 -4.11 16.49
CA SER A 155 8.46 -4.94 16.84
C SER A 155 7.14 -4.26 16.44
N PRO A 156 6.03 -5.01 16.32
CA PRO A 156 4.70 -4.42 16.12
C PRO A 156 4.31 -3.38 17.16
N ARG A 157 4.75 -3.53 18.42
CA ARG A 157 4.49 -2.57 19.49
C ARG A 157 5.29 -1.28 19.29
N GLU A 158 6.58 -1.38 18.96
CA GLU A 158 7.40 -0.21 18.63
C GLU A 158 6.87 0.51 17.39
N LEU A 159 6.41 -0.24 16.38
CA LEU A 159 5.79 0.33 15.21
C LEU A 159 4.50 1.10 15.55
N ALA A 160 3.71 0.63 16.53
CA ALA A 160 2.54 1.37 17.01
C ALA A 160 2.92 2.66 17.75
N LEU A 161 4.03 2.65 18.51
CA LEU A 161 4.55 3.85 19.18
C LEU A 161 5.01 4.89 18.15
N ILE A 162 5.71 4.48 17.09
CA ILE A 162 6.10 5.37 15.98
C ILE A 162 4.86 6.02 15.34
N GLN A 163 3.82 5.24 15.07
CA GLN A 163 2.57 5.75 14.51
C GLN A 163 1.87 6.73 15.45
N GLU A 164 1.84 6.41 16.75
CA GLU A 164 1.24 7.26 17.76
C GLU A 164 2.00 8.59 17.89
N GLU A 165 3.33 8.55 17.90
CA GLU A 165 4.21 9.72 17.95
C GLU A 165 3.95 10.63 16.75
N LEU A 166 4.00 10.11 15.52
CA LEU A 166 3.74 10.87 14.30
C LEU A 166 2.38 11.57 14.38
N ARG A 167 1.35 10.85 14.82
CA ARG A 167 0.00 11.42 14.97
C ARG A 167 -0.03 12.53 16.02
N LYS A 168 0.52 12.31 17.22
CA LYS A 168 0.55 13.29 18.31
C LYS A 168 1.32 14.55 17.94
N THR A 169 2.34 14.42 17.10
CA THR A 169 3.21 15.52 16.66
C THR A 169 2.72 16.22 15.38
N GLY A 170 1.54 15.85 14.85
CA GLY A 170 0.84 16.64 13.82
C GLY A 170 0.57 15.94 12.50
N ALA A 171 0.97 14.67 12.33
CA ALA A 171 0.65 13.91 11.12
C ALA A 171 -0.86 13.72 10.95
N ARG A 172 -1.37 13.94 9.73
CA ARG A 172 -2.81 13.79 9.42
C ARG A 172 -3.22 12.32 9.27
N ASN A 173 -2.31 11.49 8.77
CA ASN A 173 -2.45 10.05 8.53
C ASN A 173 -1.12 9.34 8.82
N ILE A 174 -1.14 8.01 8.83
CA ILE A 174 0.05 7.16 8.76
C ILE A 174 0.16 6.61 7.35
N ASN A 175 1.28 6.87 6.68
CA ASN A 175 1.59 6.45 5.32
C ASN A 175 2.66 5.36 5.33
N HIS A 176 2.24 4.14 4.98
CA HIS A 176 3.12 2.99 4.88
C HIS A 176 3.76 2.92 3.49
N VAL A 177 5.07 3.22 3.39
CA VAL A 177 5.81 3.33 2.11
C VAL A 177 7.30 2.95 2.31
N GLY A 178 8.23 3.44 1.50
CA GLY A 178 9.66 3.13 1.53
C GLY A 178 10.06 2.40 0.25
N GLY A 179 10.38 1.11 0.36
CA GLY A 179 10.46 0.22 -0.79
C GLY A 179 9.08 -0.26 -1.26
N ASP A 180 8.39 -1.07 -0.46
CA ASP A 180 6.96 -1.36 -0.56
C ASP A 180 6.49 -1.89 0.82
N PRO A 181 5.28 -1.56 1.29
CA PRO A 181 4.80 -2.02 2.60
C PRO A 181 4.33 -3.48 2.62
N THR A 182 4.08 -4.13 1.48
CA THR A 182 3.56 -5.52 1.42
C THR A 182 4.45 -6.55 2.13
N PRO A 183 5.79 -6.52 2.04
CA PRO A 183 6.66 -7.40 2.81
C PRO A 183 6.48 -7.24 4.33
N HIS A 184 5.97 -6.10 4.80
CA HIS A 184 5.81 -5.74 6.19
C HIS A 184 4.37 -5.89 6.71
N LEU A 185 3.45 -6.32 5.86
CA LEU A 185 2.02 -6.40 6.15
C LEU A 185 1.69 -7.09 7.48
N PRO A 186 2.23 -8.27 7.84
CA PRO A 186 1.89 -8.93 9.11
C PRO A 186 2.21 -8.06 10.34
N PHE A 187 3.36 -7.39 10.33
CA PHE A 187 3.80 -6.51 11.41
C PHE A 187 2.99 -5.21 11.48
N ILE A 188 2.64 -4.64 10.31
CA ILE A 188 1.78 -3.45 10.23
C ILE A 188 0.40 -3.76 10.80
N VAL A 189 -0.21 -4.87 10.36
CA VAL A 189 -1.54 -5.29 10.85
C VAL A 189 -1.51 -5.60 12.35
N GLU A 190 -0.46 -6.25 12.84
CA GLU A 190 -0.31 -6.51 14.28
C GLU A 190 -0.08 -5.22 15.09
N SER A 191 0.60 -4.22 14.54
CA SER A 191 0.80 -2.94 15.23
C SER A 191 -0.51 -2.25 15.62
N PHE A 192 -1.58 -2.44 14.82
CA PHE A 192 -2.90 -1.89 15.11
C PHE A 192 -3.52 -2.44 16.40
N LYS A 193 -3.05 -3.59 16.89
CA LYS A 193 -3.44 -4.13 18.20
C LYS A 193 -3.03 -3.18 19.32
N PHE A 194 -1.87 -2.54 19.18
CA PHE A 194 -1.29 -1.64 20.17
C PHE A 194 -1.56 -0.15 19.89
N LEU A 195 -2.05 0.19 18.70
CA LEU A 195 -2.43 1.55 18.33
C LEU A 195 -3.85 1.89 18.83
N GLU A 196 -3.99 2.95 19.61
CA GLU A 196 -5.28 3.38 20.18
C GLU A 196 -5.73 4.77 19.69
N ILE A 197 -4.79 5.58 19.21
CA ILE A 197 -5.08 6.93 18.72
C ILE A 197 -5.84 6.87 17.38
N ASN A 198 -6.79 7.79 17.21
CA ASN A 198 -7.49 7.93 15.93
C ASN A 198 -6.57 8.57 14.87
N VAL A 199 -6.16 7.76 13.90
CA VAL A 199 -5.37 8.21 12.75
C VAL A 199 -5.67 7.36 11.52
N PRO A 200 -6.09 7.97 10.39
CA PRO A 200 -6.30 7.26 9.14
C PRO A 200 -5.04 6.53 8.68
N GLN A 201 -5.20 5.30 8.21
CA GLN A 201 -4.13 4.48 7.66
C GLN A 201 -4.11 4.62 6.14
N LEU A 202 -2.92 4.87 5.60
CA LEU A 202 -2.67 5.08 4.18
C LEU A 202 -1.71 4.01 3.64
N TRP A 203 -2.13 3.32 2.58
CA TRP A 203 -1.36 2.26 1.93
C TRP A 203 -0.78 2.75 0.61
N ASN A 204 0.53 3.00 0.61
CA ASN A 204 1.27 3.56 -0.52
C ASN A 204 2.17 2.48 -1.11
N SER A 205 1.77 1.93 -2.25
CA SER A 205 2.28 0.66 -2.74
C SER A 205 2.25 0.57 -4.26
N ASN A 206 3.11 -0.31 -4.80
CA ASN A 206 3.03 -0.75 -6.19
C ASN A 206 1.83 -1.67 -6.48
N MET A 207 1.02 -2.00 -5.47
CA MET A 207 -0.21 -2.78 -5.56
C MET A 207 -0.05 -4.19 -6.15
N TYR A 208 1.15 -4.77 -6.11
CA TYR A 208 1.39 -6.15 -6.56
C TYR A 208 1.26 -7.17 -5.42
N LEU A 209 0.31 -6.93 -4.51
CA LEU A 209 -0.02 -7.82 -3.41
C LEU A 209 -1.02 -8.92 -3.81
N SER A 210 -1.07 -10.00 -3.04
CA SER A 210 -2.02 -11.09 -3.28
C SER A 210 -3.46 -10.68 -2.93
N MET A 211 -4.45 -11.37 -3.48
CA MET A 211 -5.85 -11.11 -3.10
C MET A 211 -6.12 -11.41 -1.62
N GLU A 212 -5.43 -12.38 -1.06
CA GLU A 212 -5.43 -12.71 0.36
C GLU A 212 -4.97 -11.50 1.19
N SER A 213 -3.87 -10.85 0.78
CA SER A 213 -3.38 -9.63 1.42
C SER A 213 -4.33 -8.45 1.23
N MET A 214 -4.94 -8.30 0.04
CA MET A 214 -5.98 -7.29 -0.20
C MET A 214 -7.16 -7.45 0.76
N LYS A 215 -7.69 -8.68 0.90
CA LYS A 215 -8.82 -8.98 1.81
C LYS A 215 -8.49 -8.65 3.28
N ILE A 216 -7.24 -8.88 3.70
CA ILE A 216 -6.79 -8.49 5.05
C ILE A 216 -6.83 -6.96 5.20
N LEU A 217 -6.23 -6.23 4.26
CA LEU A 217 -6.02 -4.79 4.36
C LEU A 217 -7.26 -3.93 4.14
N VAL A 218 -8.24 -4.39 3.35
CA VAL A 218 -9.30 -3.52 2.83
C VAL A 218 -10.19 -2.86 3.90
N ASP A 219 -10.35 -3.56 5.01
CA ASP A 219 -11.10 -3.11 6.18
C ASP A 219 -10.22 -2.39 7.22
N LEU A 220 -8.91 -2.28 6.98
CA LEU A 220 -7.95 -1.63 7.88
C LEU A 220 -7.44 -0.30 7.33
N ILE A 221 -7.29 -0.21 6.00
CA ILE A 221 -6.76 0.95 5.30
C ILE A 221 -7.89 1.91 4.91
N ASP A 222 -7.72 3.18 5.25
CA ASP A 222 -8.66 4.24 4.95
C ASP A 222 -8.41 4.84 3.56
N ILE A 223 -7.14 5.04 3.20
CA ILE A 223 -6.73 5.72 1.96
C ILE A 223 -5.69 4.90 1.19
N TRP A 224 -5.86 4.83 -0.12
CA TRP A 224 -4.97 4.10 -1.02
C TRP A 224 -4.19 5.07 -1.90
N LEU A 225 -2.89 4.86 -1.97
CA LEU A 225 -1.98 5.63 -2.82
C LEU A 225 -1.23 4.71 -3.79
N PRO A 226 -1.93 4.07 -4.74
CA PRO A 226 -1.34 3.10 -5.65
C PRO A 226 -0.47 3.75 -6.72
N ASP A 227 0.66 3.11 -7.02
CA ASP A 227 1.47 3.39 -8.21
C ASP A 227 1.04 2.54 -9.41
N LEU A 228 0.37 3.14 -10.39
CA LEU A 228 0.08 2.51 -11.68
C LEU A 228 1.13 2.96 -12.72
N LYS A 229 2.29 2.31 -12.67
CA LYS A 229 3.51 2.71 -13.41
C LYS A 229 3.48 2.40 -14.91
N TYR A 230 2.95 1.24 -15.30
CA TYR A 230 3.04 0.73 -16.68
C TYR A 230 1.67 0.45 -17.30
N GLY A 231 1.56 0.64 -18.62
CA GLY A 231 0.35 0.30 -19.40
C GLY A 231 0.38 -1.10 -20.02
N ASN A 232 1.41 -1.91 -19.72
CA ASN A 232 1.61 -3.23 -20.29
C ASN A 232 2.60 -4.08 -19.47
N ASN A 233 2.55 -5.40 -19.66
CA ASN A 233 3.41 -6.36 -18.96
C ASN A 233 4.86 -6.36 -19.44
N GLU A 234 5.12 -5.95 -20.67
CA GLU A 234 6.47 -5.96 -21.25
C GLU A 234 7.36 -4.90 -20.60
N CYS A 235 6.86 -3.68 -20.45
CA CYS A 235 7.53 -2.60 -19.71
C CYS A 235 7.70 -2.98 -18.23
N ALA A 236 6.68 -3.56 -17.61
CA ALA A 236 6.76 -3.99 -16.22
C ALA A 236 7.83 -5.08 -16.00
N TRP A 237 7.96 -6.02 -16.93
CA TRP A 237 9.03 -7.01 -16.89
C TRP A 237 10.41 -6.39 -17.18
N ARG A 238 10.51 -5.55 -18.20
CA ARG A 238 11.75 -4.91 -18.62
C ARG A 238 12.34 -4.06 -17.50
N TYR A 239 11.51 -3.22 -16.89
CA TYR A 239 11.96 -2.20 -15.94
C TYR A 239 11.77 -2.56 -14.47
N SER A 240 10.88 -3.50 -14.11
CA SER A 240 10.63 -3.85 -12.69
C SER A 240 10.69 -5.34 -12.37
N LYS A 241 10.92 -6.22 -13.36
CA LYS A 241 11.02 -7.68 -13.19
C LYS A 241 9.79 -8.31 -12.53
N VAL A 242 8.61 -7.89 -12.97
CA VAL A 242 7.31 -8.41 -12.52
C VAL A 242 6.52 -8.95 -13.71
N ARG A 243 5.75 -10.01 -13.48
CA ARG A 243 4.94 -10.71 -14.49
C ARG A 243 3.47 -10.40 -14.25
N ASN A 244 2.62 -10.48 -15.28
CA ASN A 244 1.17 -10.26 -15.16
C ASN A 244 0.81 -8.95 -14.41
N TYR A 245 1.67 -7.95 -14.53
CA TYR A 245 1.61 -6.69 -13.79
C TYR A 245 0.27 -5.99 -14.02
N TRP A 246 -0.13 -5.87 -15.29
CA TRP A 246 -1.30 -5.10 -15.67
C TRP A 246 -2.54 -5.71 -15.03
N GLU A 247 -2.72 -7.02 -15.16
CA GLU A 247 -3.88 -7.75 -14.63
C GLU A 247 -3.92 -7.67 -13.10
N ILE A 248 -2.78 -7.88 -12.43
CA ILE A 248 -2.69 -7.91 -10.97
C ILE A 248 -2.93 -6.53 -10.36
N VAL A 249 -2.21 -5.51 -10.86
CA VAL A 249 -2.26 -4.17 -10.27
C VAL A 249 -3.61 -3.53 -10.53
N THR A 250 -4.16 -3.65 -11.74
CA THR A 250 -5.50 -3.09 -12.05
C THR A 250 -6.62 -3.79 -11.29
N ARG A 251 -6.54 -5.12 -11.08
CA ARG A 251 -7.45 -5.87 -10.19
C ARG A 251 -7.42 -5.31 -8.77
N ASN A 252 -6.22 -5.14 -8.21
CA ASN A 252 -6.06 -4.68 -6.83
C ASN A 252 -6.49 -3.21 -6.65
N ILE A 253 -6.22 -2.35 -7.64
CA ILE A 253 -6.71 -0.96 -7.64
C ILE A 253 -8.24 -0.93 -7.66
N LYS A 254 -8.91 -1.73 -8.51
CA LYS A 254 -10.38 -1.83 -8.50
C LYS A 254 -10.93 -2.25 -7.13
N TYR A 255 -10.32 -3.28 -6.55
CA TYR A 255 -10.74 -3.78 -5.24
C TYR A 255 -10.56 -2.74 -4.13
N ALA A 256 -9.45 -1.99 -4.14
CA ALA A 256 -9.23 -0.88 -3.21
C ALA A 256 -10.22 0.27 -3.45
N TYR A 257 -10.49 0.62 -4.71
CA TYR A 257 -11.41 1.71 -5.09
C TYR A 257 -12.83 1.50 -4.55
N GLU A 258 -13.31 0.26 -4.52
CA GLU A 258 -14.63 -0.08 -3.96
C GLU A 258 -14.72 0.12 -2.44
N ASN A 259 -13.59 0.23 -1.75
CA ASN A 259 -13.56 0.17 -0.29
C ASN A 259 -12.86 1.34 0.39
N GLY A 260 -12.26 2.29 -0.33
CA GLY A 260 -11.58 3.43 0.29
C GLY A 260 -11.43 4.63 -0.64
N ASP A 261 -10.98 5.73 -0.06
CA ASP A 261 -10.57 6.90 -0.84
C ASP A 261 -9.20 6.63 -1.48
N MET A 262 -8.95 7.24 -2.63
CA MET A 262 -7.80 6.87 -3.44
C MET A 262 -7.26 8.04 -4.24
N ILE A 263 -5.93 8.10 -4.31
CA ILE A 263 -5.19 8.93 -5.26
C ILE A 263 -4.29 8.00 -6.07
N ILE A 264 -4.45 7.92 -7.38
CA ILE A 264 -3.62 7.05 -8.22
C ILE A 264 -2.42 7.83 -8.75
N ARG A 265 -1.22 7.31 -8.57
CA ARG A 265 0.01 7.92 -9.08
C ARG A 265 0.46 7.27 -10.38
N HIS A 266 0.79 8.09 -11.36
CA HIS A 266 1.37 7.65 -12.62
C HIS A 266 2.64 8.45 -12.94
N LEU A 267 3.79 7.80 -12.79
CA LEU A 267 5.10 8.35 -13.15
C LEU A 267 5.29 8.35 -14.66
N VAL A 268 5.38 9.53 -15.26
CA VAL A 268 5.61 9.68 -16.70
C VAL A 268 7.04 9.25 -17.01
N LEU A 269 7.17 8.15 -17.75
CA LEU A 269 8.47 7.65 -18.24
C LEU A 269 8.75 8.23 -19.63
N PRO A 270 9.99 8.69 -19.91
CA PRO A 270 10.37 9.15 -21.25
C PRO A 270 10.19 8.04 -22.29
N ASN A 271 9.77 8.38 -23.50
CA ASN A 271 9.49 7.47 -24.62
C ASN A 271 8.37 6.44 -24.38
N HIS A 272 7.60 6.55 -23.27
CA HIS A 272 6.54 5.59 -22.90
C HIS A 272 5.14 6.23 -22.82
N ILE A 273 4.93 7.36 -23.50
CA ILE A 273 3.63 8.05 -23.49
C ILE A 273 2.51 7.15 -24.03
N GLU A 274 2.68 6.58 -25.22
CA GLU A 274 1.61 5.78 -25.86
C GLU A 274 1.43 4.41 -25.22
N CYS A 275 2.53 3.70 -24.93
CA CYS A 275 2.46 2.33 -24.42
C CYS A 275 2.18 2.25 -22.91
N CYS A 276 2.44 3.31 -22.15
CA CYS A 276 2.19 3.38 -20.71
C CYS A 276 1.24 4.50 -20.33
N THR A 277 1.62 5.77 -20.49
CA THR A 277 0.85 6.90 -19.95
C THR A 277 -0.58 6.95 -20.47
N ARG A 278 -0.78 6.93 -21.79
CA ARG A 278 -2.11 6.92 -22.40
C ARG A 278 -2.95 5.77 -21.88
N LYS A 279 -2.43 4.54 -21.93
CA LYS A 279 -3.15 3.34 -21.47
C LYS A 279 -3.51 3.38 -19.99
N VAL A 280 -2.62 3.89 -19.15
CA VAL A 280 -2.86 4.04 -17.72
C VAL A 280 -3.98 5.05 -17.47
N LEU A 281 -3.89 6.24 -18.08
CA LEU A 281 -4.88 7.30 -17.88
C LEU A 281 -6.26 6.89 -18.44
N GLU A 282 -6.31 6.26 -19.62
CA GLU A 282 -7.56 5.71 -20.19
C GLU A 282 -8.19 4.66 -19.27
N TRP A 283 -7.36 3.78 -18.68
CA TRP A 283 -7.85 2.79 -17.74
C TRP A 283 -8.41 3.45 -16.47
N ILE A 284 -7.72 4.45 -15.92
CA ILE A 284 -8.18 5.18 -14.73
C ILE A 284 -9.53 5.86 -15.02
N ALA A 285 -9.64 6.59 -16.13
CA ALA A 285 -10.86 7.30 -16.52
C ALA A 285 -12.06 6.34 -16.66
N LYS A 286 -11.82 5.14 -17.20
CA LYS A 286 -12.86 4.13 -17.39
C LYS A 286 -13.28 3.41 -16.10
N ASN A 287 -12.39 3.24 -15.13
CA ASN A 287 -12.59 2.29 -14.03
C ASN A 287 -12.68 2.95 -12.64
N THR A 288 -12.20 4.17 -12.46
CA THR A 288 -12.04 4.79 -11.13
C THR A 288 -12.46 6.27 -11.14
N GLN A 289 -13.73 6.55 -11.42
CA GLN A 289 -14.24 7.91 -11.66
C GLN A 289 -14.16 8.87 -10.46
N ARG A 290 -14.07 8.36 -9.23
CA ARG A 290 -14.00 9.21 -8.00
C ARG A 290 -12.59 9.57 -7.55
N VAL A 291 -11.54 9.09 -8.24
CA VAL A 291 -10.16 9.22 -7.75
C VAL A 291 -9.51 10.50 -8.23
N LEU A 292 -8.59 11.02 -7.41
CA LEU A 292 -7.62 12.00 -7.88
C LEU A 292 -6.47 11.26 -8.57
N VAL A 293 -5.83 11.91 -9.53
CA VAL A 293 -4.71 11.32 -10.28
C VAL A 293 -3.49 12.20 -10.14
N ASN A 294 -2.39 11.68 -9.61
CA ASN A 294 -1.12 12.37 -9.64
C ASN A 294 -0.34 11.96 -10.91
N VAL A 295 -0.36 12.80 -11.94
CA VAL A 295 0.47 12.67 -13.14
C VAL A 295 1.85 13.25 -12.85
N MET A 296 2.78 12.36 -12.54
CA MET A 296 4.06 12.68 -11.94
C MET A 296 5.14 12.95 -12.99
N GLU A 297 5.69 14.17 -13.01
CA GLU A 297 6.84 14.57 -13.83
C GLU A 297 8.21 14.29 -13.18
N GLN A 298 8.23 13.76 -11.95
CA GLN A 298 9.42 13.62 -11.11
C GLN A 298 10.36 12.47 -11.53
N TYR A 299 10.19 11.90 -12.74
CA TYR A 299 11.09 10.87 -13.24
C TYR A 299 12.50 11.44 -13.44
N ARG A 300 13.49 10.73 -12.88
CA ARG A 300 14.90 10.91 -13.21
C ARG A 300 15.58 9.55 -13.28
N PRO A 301 16.56 9.36 -14.18
CA PRO A 301 17.37 8.17 -14.21
C PRO A 301 18.06 7.97 -12.86
N GLU A 302 17.94 6.77 -12.31
CA GLU A 302 18.61 6.36 -11.07
C GLU A 302 19.06 4.89 -11.18
N HIS A 303 19.80 4.43 -10.17
CA HIS A 303 20.12 3.02 -9.96
C HIS A 303 20.77 2.36 -11.20
N LEU A 304 20.20 1.27 -11.72
CA LEU A 304 20.75 0.52 -12.84
C LEU A 304 20.64 1.26 -14.18
N VAL A 305 19.70 2.21 -14.31
CA VAL A 305 19.62 3.04 -15.52
C VAL A 305 20.83 3.95 -15.63
N VAL A 306 21.31 4.53 -14.52
CA VAL A 306 22.53 5.35 -14.53
C VAL A 306 23.76 4.48 -14.79
N LYS A 307 23.85 3.32 -14.12
CA LYS A 307 25.00 2.42 -14.25
C LYS A 307 25.12 1.77 -15.63
N TYR A 308 23.99 1.48 -16.28
CA TYR A 308 23.92 0.76 -17.56
C TYR A 308 23.08 1.54 -18.58
N SER A 309 23.41 2.82 -18.78
CA SER A 309 22.64 3.74 -19.64
C SER A 309 22.45 3.22 -21.06
N ASP A 310 23.44 2.53 -21.64
CA ASP A 310 23.34 1.91 -22.96
C ASP A 310 22.29 0.80 -23.06
N ARG A 311 22.03 0.10 -21.96
CA ARG A 311 21.01 -0.96 -21.90
C ARG A 311 19.59 -0.41 -21.77
N TYR A 312 19.47 0.79 -21.19
CA TYR A 312 18.20 1.45 -20.86
C TYR A 312 18.09 2.83 -21.53
N ARG A 313 18.61 2.97 -22.76
CA ARG A 313 18.68 4.24 -23.50
C ARG A 313 17.32 4.93 -23.61
N GLU A 314 16.26 4.15 -23.68
CA GLU A 314 14.90 4.62 -23.77
C GLU A 314 14.40 5.32 -22.48
N ILE A 315 15.01 5.07 -21.33
CA ILE A 315 14.68 5.75 -20.08
C ILE A 315 15.87 6.43 -19.39
N SER A 316 17.02 6.53 -20.05
CA SER A 316 18.23 7.14 -19.47
C SER A 316 18.23 8.68 -19.46
N ARG A 317 17.06 9.32 -19.56
CA ARG A 317 16.88 10.77 -19.51
C ARG A 317 15.62 11.14 -18.72
N ARG A 318 15.47 12.41 -18.32
CA ARG A 318 14.17 12.91 -17.84
C ARG A 318 13.15 13.00 -18.99
N PRO A 319 11.84 12.97 -18.72
CA PRO A 319 10.84 13.28 -19.74
C PRO A 319 11.06 14.71 -20.24
N THR A 320 10.86 14.91 -21.54
CA THR A 320 10.89 16.25 -22.14
C THR A 320 9.63 17.01 -21.74
N ARG A 321 9.67 18.34 -21.81
CA ARG A 321 8.48 19.17 -21.63
C ARG A 321 7.33 18.75 -22.55
N LYS A 322 7.62 18.34 -23.80
CA LYS A 322 6.61 17.85 -24.74
C LYS A 322 5.90 16.60 -24.24
N GLU A 323 6.64 15.64 -23.67
CA GLU A 323 6.08 14.41 -23.10
C GLU A 323 5.22 14.69 -21.87
N ILE A 324 5.64 15.59 -20.99
CA ILE A 324 4.84 15.99 -19.82
C ILE A 324 3.56 16.71 -20.25
N MET A 325 3.66 17.69 -21.15
CA MET A 325 2.49 18.41 -21.67
C MET A 325 1.52 17.48 -22.39
N GLU A 326 2.03 16.46 -23.09
CA GLU A 326 1.19 15.43 -23.71
C GLU A 326 0.47 14.57 -22.67
N ALA A 327 1.14 14.18 -21.59
CA ALA A 327 0.50 13.46 -20.48
C ALA A 327 -0.64 14.27 -19.84
N TYR A 328 -0.43 15.58 -19.62
CA TYR A 328 -1.45 16.48 -19.13
C TYR A 328 -2.61 16.68 -20.11
N ARG A 329 -2.31 16.83 -21.42
CA ARG A 329 -3.34 16.91 -22.46
C ARG A 329 -4.23 15.66 -22.45
N ILE A 330 -3.65 14.47 -22.37
CA ILE A 330 -4.40 13.21 -22.28
C ILE A 330 -5.28 13.20 -21.01
N ALA A 331 -4.74 13.64 -19.86
CA ALA A 331 -5.51 13.70 -18.63
C ALA A 331 -6.70 14.67 -18.71
N ASP A 332 -6.50 15.86 -19.32
CA ASP A 332 -7.57 16.84 -19.58
C ASP A 332 -8.64 16.27 -20.54
N GLU A 333 -8.24 15.59 -21.62
CA GLU A 333 -9.16 14.95 -22.58
C GLU A 333 -10.02 13.86 -21.97
N LEU A 334 -9.48 13.14 -21.00
CA LEU A 334 -10.16 12.09 -20.27
C LEU A 334 -10.96 12.61 -19.07
N GLY A 335 -10.94 13.92 -18.80
CA GLY A 335 -11.64 14.54 -17.69
C GLY A 335 -11.12 14.13 -16.31
N LEU A 336 -9.85 13.74 -16.21
CA LEU A 336 -9.25 13.32 -14.94
C LEU A 336 -8.97 14.52 -14.03
N VAL A 337 -9.23 14.37 -12.74
CA VAL A 337 -8.91 15.40 -11.73
C VAL A 337 -7.46 15.21 -11.27
N TYR A 338 -6.52 15.90 -11.93
CA TYR A 338 -5.09 15.81 -11.61
C TYR A 338 -4.46 17.10 -11.06
N LYS A 339 -4.89 18.27 -11.56
CA LYS A 339 -4.31 19.58 -11.22
C LYS A 339 -4.16 19.89 -9.72
N PRO A 340 -5.08 19.47 -8.82
CA PRO A 340 -4.92 19.74 -7.39
C PRO A 340 -3.82 18.93 -6.70
N VAL A 341 -3.30 17.88 -7.35
CA VAL A 341 -2.40 16.88 -6.74
C VAL A 341 -1.15 16.56 -7.58
N SER A 342 -0.98 17.18 -8.75
CA SER A 342 0.15 16.97 -9.68
C SER A 342 1.14 18.12 -9.69
#